data_AF-A0A530A0R1-F1
#
_entry.id   AF-A0A530A0R1-F1
#
_cell.length_a   1.000
_cell.length_b   1.000
_cell.length_c   1.000
_cell.angle_alpha   90.00
_cell.angle_beta   90.00
_cell.angle_gamma   90.00
#
_symmetry.space_group_name_H-M   'P 1'
#
loop_
_entity.id
_entity.type
_entity.pdbx_description
1 polymer ?
#
loop_
_entity_poly.entity_id
_entity_poly.type
_entity_poly.pdbx_seq_one_letter_code
_entity_poly.pdbx_strand_id
1 'polypeptide(L)'
;MSLSSSILRKLPAAGLPTAAVVAAVLGLAGCSQEKAEVVQEVVRPVKVVEIGEAQATRQLDYSGSVRARTEMNLGFRIAGKVTERLVDIGQHVNEGDVLARVDPSDYELSVKS
;
A
#
# COMPACT_ATOMS: atom_id res chain seq x y z
N MET A 1 19.06 9.22 75.61
CA MET A 1 19.23 10.51 76.31
C MET A 1 18.02 11.34 75.92
N SER A 2 17.15 11.83 76.79
CA SER A 2 17.25 12.12 78.21
C SER A 2 15.81 12.36 78.69
N LEU A 3 15.47 11.77 79.84
CA LEU A 3 14.72 12.33 80.99
C LEU A 3 13.66 13.40 80.67
N SER A 4 12.44 13.40 81.19
CA SER A 4 12.05 13.24 82.60
C SER A 4 10.53 13.44 82.59
N SER A 5 9.69 12.48 83.00
CA SER A 5 9.15 12.38 84.37
C SER A 5 9.05 13.72 85.13
N SER A 6 7.85 14.02 85.64
CA SER A 6 7.39 15.17 86.45
C SER A 6 6.58 16.17 85.61
N ILE A 7 5.25 16.17 85.66
CA ILE A 7 4.52 16.80 86.76
C ILE A 7 3.21 16.03 86.99
N LEU A 8 3.23 15.13 87.98
CA LEU A 8 2.04 14.83 88.78
C LEU A 8 1.76 16.08 89.60
N ARG A 9 0.56 16.67 89.47
CA ARG A 9 -0.25 17.21 90.58
C ARG A 9 -1.34 18.14 90.05
N LYS A 10 -2.54 17.59 89.94
CA LYS A 10 -3.77 18.03 90.64
C LYS A 10 -4.99 17.66 89.80
N LEU A 11 -5.59 16.52 90.13
CA LEU A 11 -7.03 16.37 89.96
C LEU A 11 -7.71 17.33 90.93
N PRO A 12 -8.73 18.05 90.47
CA PRO A 12 -9.97 18.00 91.22
C PRO A 12 -11.12 17.57 90.33
N ALA A 13 -11.97 16.73 90.92
CA ALA A 13 -13.25 16.32 90.41
C ALA A 13 -14.18 17.54 90.23
N ALA A 14 -14.45 17.89 88.97
CA ALA A 14 -15.59 18.67 88.51
C ALA A 14 -15.68 18.37 86.99
N GLY A 15 -16.37 17.33 86.53
CA GLY A 15 -17.75 17.01 86.83
C GLY A 15 -18.61 17.52 85.68
N LEU A 16 -18.61 16.78 84.56
CA LEU A 16 -19.49 16.83 83.38
C LEU A 16 -19.13 17.67 82.11
N PRO A 17 -18.74 18.97 82.12
CA PRO A 17 -18.72 19.75 80.87
C PRO A 17 -17.48 19.51 79.99
N THR A 18 -16.33 19.17 80.58
CA THR A 18 -15.07 18.96 79.83
C THR A 18 -15.04 17.65 79.04
N ALA A 19 -15.70 16.60 79.54
CA ALA A 19 -15.84 15.33 78.82
C ALA A 19 -16.75 15.47 77.58
N ALA A 20 -17.81 16.28 77.67
CA ALA A 20 -18.72 16.53 76.55
C ALA A 20 -18.05 17.30 75.40
N VAL A 21 -17.19 18.28 75.71
CA VAL A 21 -16.44 19.04 74.70
C VAL A 21 -15.42 18.14 73.98
N VAL A 22 -14.70 17.29 74.70
CA VAL A 22 -13.74 16.35 74.08
C VAL A 22 -14.45 15.32 73.19
N ALA A 23 -15.60 14.80 73.62
CA ALA A 23 -16.41 13.89 72.82
C ALA A 23 -16.97 14.55 71.55
N ALA A 24 -17.38 15.82 71.62
CA ALA A 24 -17.85 16.58 70.46
C ALA A 24 -16.71 16.81 69.44
N VAL A 25 -15.51 17.19 69.88
CA VAL A 25 -14.37 17.41 68.99
C VAL A 25 -13.92 16.09 68.33
N LEU A 26 -13.98 14.97 69.05
CA LEU A 26 -13.74 13.64 68.49
C LEU A 26 -14.84 13.21 67.50
N GLY A 27 -16.09 13.59 67.74
CA GLY A 27 -17.20 13.34 66.82
C GLY A 27 -17.08 14.12 65.50
N LEU A 28 -16.58 15.36 65.54
CA LEU A 28 -16.36 16.16 64.32
C LEU A 28 -15.16 15.67 63.48
N ALA A 29 -14.16 15.02 64.09
CA ALA A 29 -13.03 14.43 63.36
C ALA A 29 -13.41 13.22 62.49
N GLY A 30 -14.60 12.63 62.69
CA GLY A 30 -15.13 11.53 61.87
C GLY A 30 -15.94 11.97 60.64
N CYS A 31 -16.31 13.26 60.52
CA CYS A 31 -17.18 13.76 59.45
C CYS A 31 -16.43 14.28 58.21
N SER A 32 -15.14 14.01 58.06
CA SER A 32 -14.43 14.35 56.82
C SER A 32 -13.49 13.23 56.39
N GLN A 33 -14.01 12.29 55.59
CA GLN A 33 -13.22 11.54 54.63
C GLN A 33 -14.14 10.83 53.64
N GLU A 34 -14.65 11.57 52.66
CA GLU A 34 -15.02 10.95 51.39
C GLU A 34 -13.72 10.71 50.63
N LYS A 35 -13.20 9.49 50.76
CA LYS A 35 -12.05 9.02 50.00
C LYS A 35 -12.51 8.92 48.55
N ALA A 36 -12.28 9.97 47.77
CA ALA A 36 -12.45 9.93 46.33
C ALA A 36 -11.58 8.79 45.79
N GLU A 37 -12.22 7.67 45.43
CA GLU A 37 -11.58 6.65 44.61
C GLU A 37 -11.25 7.32 43.28
N VAL A 38 -9.97 7.62 43.09
CA VAL A 38 -9.44 7.93 41.77
C VAL A 38 -9.63 6.66 40.97
N VAL A 39 -10.70 6.61 40.18
CA VAL A 39 -10.92 5.59 39.17
C VAL A 39 -9.70 5.67 38.24
N GLN A 40 -8.71 4.82 38.48
CA GLN A 40 -7.61 4.66 37.55
C GLN A 40 -8.24 4.13 36.27
N GLU A 41 -8.23 4.96 35.24
CA GLU A 41 -8.78 4.60 33.94
C GLU A 41 -8.02 3.39 33.41
N VAL A 42 -8.64 2.21 33.50
CA VAL A 42 -8.02 0.95 33.09
C VAL A 42 -7.96 0.95 31.57
N VAL A 43 -6.85 1.43 31.01
CA VAL A 43 -6.59 1.41 29.57
C VAL A 43 -6.45 -0.04 29.13
N ARG A 44 -7.46 -0.56 28.42
CA ARG A 44 -7.43 -1.91 27.86
C ARG A 44 -6.71 -1.87 26.50
N PRO A 45 -5.50 -2.43 26.37
CA PRO A 45 -4.81 -2.41 25.09
C PRO A 45 -5.59 -3.22 24.06
N VAL A 46 -5.73 -2.65 22.86
CA VAL A 46 -6.29 -3.32 21.68
C VAL A 46 -5.18 -3.51 20.66
N LYS A 47 -5.23 -4.63 19.93
CA LYS A 47 -4.31 -4.87 18.83
C LYS A 47 -4.87 -4.22 17.57
N VAL A 48 -4.18 -3.19 17.09
CA VAL A 48 -4.47 -2.54 15.81
C VAL A 48 -3.42 -2.97 14.78
N VAL A 49 -3.81 -2.93 13.51
CA VAL A 49 -2.89 -3.07 12.37
C VAL A 49 -3.17 -1.89 11.46
N GLU A 50 -2.11 -1.17 11.07
CA GLU A 50 -2.18 -0.13 10.05
C GLU A 50 -2.21 -0.78 8.67
N ILE A 51 -3.20 -0.43 7.85
CA ILE A 51 -3.29 -0.91 6.47
C ILE A 51 -2.43 0.03 5.63
N GLY A 52 -1.31 -0.48 5.12
CA GLY A 52 -0.48 0.22 4.14
C GLY A 52 -1.09 0.21 2.74
N GLU A 53 -0.59 1.08 1.86
CA GLU A 53 -1.00 1.09 0.46
C GLU A 53 -0.62 -0.24 -0.22
N ALA A 54 -1.61 -0.92 -0.80
CA ALA A 54 -1.35 -2.06 -1.65
C ALA A 54 -0.78 -1.56 -2.99
N GLN A 55 0.45 -1.96 -3.32
CA GLN A 55 0.97 -1.81 -4.68
C GLN A 55 0.31 -2.86 -5.58
N ALA A 56 -0.98 -2.66 -5.87
CA ALA A 56 -1.75 -3.51 -6.76
C ALA A 56 -1.62 -3.01 -8.20
N THR A 57 -0.41 -3.05 -8.76
CA THR A 57 -0.28 -2.98 -10.21
C THR A 57 -0.68 -4.35 -10.76
N ARG A 58 -1.86 -4.43 -11.35
CA ARG A 58 -2.33 -5.63 -12.02
C ARG A 58 -1.43 -5.92 -13.22
N GLN A 59 -0.52 -6.87 -13.09
CA GLN A 59 0.24 -7.39 -14.21
C GLN A 59 -0.66 -8.34 -15.01
N LEU A 60 -0.71 -8.12 -16.33
CA LEU A 60 -1.48 -8.93 -17.27
C LEU A 60 -0.52 -9.54 -18.28
N ASP A 61 -0.44 -10.86 -18.28
CA ASP A 61 0.38 -11.60 -19.23
C ASP A 61 -0.53 -12.15 -20.34
N TYR A 62 -0.11 -11.96 -21.59
CA TYR A 62 -0.87 -12.38 -22.76
C TYR A 62 -0.02 -13.27 -23.65
N SER A 63 -0.62 -14.34 -24.15
CA SER A 63 -0.04 -15.15 -25.21
C SER A 63 -0.37 -14.55 -26.57
N GLY A 64 0.62 -14.49 -27.46
CA GLY A 64 0.46 -13.92 -28.79
C GLY A 64 1.54 -14.41 -29.74
N SER A 65 1.39 -14.06 -31.02
CA SER A 65 2.40 -14.32 -32.05
C SER A 65 2.74 -13.02 -32.76
N VAL A 66 4.02 -12.86 -33.08
CA VAL A 66 4.51 -11.71 -33.86
C VAL A 66 4.28 -11.99 -35.34
N ARG A 67 3.71 -11.04 -36.06
CA ARG A 67 3.57 -11.07 -37.52
C ARG A 67 4.02 -9.74 -38.10
N ALA A 68 4.45 -9.77 -39.35
CA ALA A 68 4.73 -8.54 -40.09
C ALA A 68 3.47 -7.67 -40.14
N ARG A 69 3.62 -6.35 -39.96
CA ARG A 69 2.52 -5.39 -40.12
C ARG A 69 1.93 -5.44 -41.53
N THR A 70 2.79 -5.74 -42.51
CA THR A 70 2.47 -5.75 -43.93
C THR A 70 3.26 -6.87 -44.57
N GLU A 71 2.56 -7.72 -45.31
CA GLU A 71 3.15 -8.83 -46.07
C GLU A 71 2.66 -8.71 -47.51
N MET A 72 3.59 -8.81 -48.46
CA MET A 72 3.33 -8.57 -49.87
C MET A 72 3.69 -9.82 -50.67
N ASN A 73 2.68 -10.44 -51.27
CA ASN A 73 2.88 -11.52 -52.24
C ASN A 73 3.14 -10.91 -53.62
N LEU A 74 4.42 -10.68 -53.92
CA LEU A 74 4.85 -10.13 -55.21
C LEU A 74 4.73 -11.18 -56.31
N GLY A 75 4.22 -10.77 -57.47
CA GLY A 75 4.06 -11.63 -58.64
C GLY A 75 4.09 -10.80 -59.92
N PHE A 76 4.23 -11.47 -61.05
CA PHE A 76 4.25 -10.82 -62.35
C PHE A 76 2.83 -10.50 -62.83
N ARG A 77 2.65 -9.34 -63.45
CA ARG A 77 1.36 -8.88 -63.98
C ARG A 77 1.02 -9.45 -65.36
N ILE A 78 2.03 -9.97 -66.07
CA ILE A 78 1.89 -10.59 -67.37
C ILE A 78 2.30 -12.06 -67.27
N ALA A 79 1.72 -12.88 -68.13
CA ALA A 79 2.22 -14.23 -68.34
C ALA A 79 3.57 -14.17 -69.06
N GLY A 80 4.50 -15.01 -68.65
CA GLY A 80 5.84 -15.09 -69.24
C GLY A 80 6.75 -15.99 -68.42
N LYS A 81 7.85 -16.42 -69.02
CA LYS A 81 8.89 -17.17 -68.32
C LYS A 81 9.81 -16.22 -67.56
N VAL A 82 10.20 -16.58 -66.33
CA VAL A 82 11.23 -15.84 -65.59
C VAL A 82 12.57 -15.99 -66.31
N THR A 83 13.17 -14.87 -66.71
CA THR A 83 14.46 -14.84 -67.42
C THR A 83 15.62 -14.61 -66.46
N GLU A 84 15.40 -13.86 -65.38
CA GLU A 84 16.45 -13.50 -64.43
C GLU A 84 15.88 -13.27 -63.02
N ARG A 85 16.65 -13.63 -61.99
CA ARG A 85 16.41 -13.28 -60.58
C ARG A 85 17.58 -12.43 -60.09
N LEU A 86 17.29 -11.22 -59.65
CA LEU A 86 18.28 -10.18 -59.33
C LEU A 86 18.55 -10.04 -57.82
N VAL A 87 17.78 -10.74 -56.99
CA VAL A 87 17.89 -10.69 -55.52
C VAL A 87 17.90 -12.08 -54.92
N ASP A 88 18.57 -12.24 -53.77
CA ASP A 88 18.68 -13.48 -53.03
C ASP A 88 17.69 -13.60 -51.86
N ILE A 89 17.45 -14.83 -51.43
CA ILE A 89 16.54 -15.13 -50.32
C ILE A 89 17.10 -14.51 -49.04
N GLY A 90 16.27 -13.72 -48.35
CA GLY A 90 16.64 -13.01 -47.12
C GLY A 90 17.33 -11.66 -47.34
N GLN A 91 17.58 -11.28 -48.60
CA GLN A 91 18.12 -9.96 -48.92
C GLN A 91 17.10 -8.86 -48.62
N HIS A 92 17.55 -7.75 -48.02
CA HIS A 92 16.74 -6.55 -47.88
C HIS A 92 16.68 -5.79 -49.21
N VAL A 93 15.49 -5.31 -49.54
CA VAL A 93 15.20 -4.55 -50.77
C VAL A 93 14.40 -3.31 -50.44
N ASN A 94 14.53 -2.29 -51.27
CA ASN A 94 13.81 -1.02 -51.15
C ASN A 94 12.71 -0.91 -52.20
N GLU A 95 11.84 0.08 -52.03
CA GLU A 95 10.84 0.40 -53.03
C GLU A 95 11.50 0.79 -54.36
N GLY A 96 11.01 0.18 -55.44
CA GLY A 96 11.54 0.40 -56.80
C GLY A 96 12.63 -0.59 -57.22
N ASP A 97 13.16 -1.41 -56.32
CA ASP A 97 14.16 -2.41 -56.67
C ASP A 97 13.57 -3.50 -57.59
N VAL A 98 14.30 -3.82 -58.67
CA VAL A 98 13.90 -4.87 -59.60
C VAL A 98 14.31 -6.22 -59.02
N LEU A 99 13.33 -7.03 -58.65
CA LEU A 99 13.58 -8.33 -58.01
C LEU A 99 13.84 -9.46 -59.02
N ALA A 100 13.13 -9.42 -60.15
CA ALA A 100 13.22 -10.43 -61.20
C ALA A 100 12.69 -9.89 -62.53
N ARG A 101 13.10 -10.51 -63.64
CA ARG A 101 12.64 -10.18 -65.00
C ARG A 101 11.85 -11.36 -65.59
N VAL A 102 10.79 -11.01 -66.32
CA VAL A 102 9.96 -11.95 -67.07
C VAL A 102 10.08 -11.65 -68.56
N ASP A 103 9.98 -12.67 -69.40
CA ASP A 103 9.98 -12.52 -70.86
C ASP A 103 8.69 -11.79 -71.31
N PRO A 104 8.80 -10.60 -71.94
CA PRO A 104 7.65 -9.81 -72.35
C PRO A 104 7.20 -10.10 -73.79
N SER A 105 7.79 -11.08 -74.50
CA SER A 105 7.58 -11.27 -75.95
C SER A 105 6.10 -11.35 -76.34
N ASP A 106 5.31 -12.17 -75.64
CA ASP A 106 3.88 -12.32 -75.91
C ASP A 106 3.10 -11.01 -75.65
N TYR A 107 3.48 -10.29 -74.59
CA TYR A 107 2.88 -9.00 -74.27
C TYR A 107 3.19 -7.96 -75.36
N GLU A 108 4.44 -7.86 -75.81
CA GLU A 108 4.81 -6.93 -76.87
C GLU A 108 4.12 -7.22 -78.21
N LEU A 109 3.97 -8.49 -78.57
CA LEU A 109 3.23 -8.90 -79.77
C LEU A 109 1.77 -8.48 -79.69
N SER A 110 1.14 -8.59 -78.51
CA SER A 110 -0.26 -8.20 -78.30
C SER A 110 -0.51 -6.70 -78.42
N VAL A 111 0.48 -5.86 -78.12
CA VAL A 111 0.36 -4.40 -78.16
C VAL A 111 0.62 -3.83 -79.55
N LYS A 112 1.39 -4.54 -80.39
CA LYS A 112 1.78 -4.10 -81.74
C LYS A 112 0.79 -4.51 -82.84
N SER A 113 -0.20 -5.35 -82.53
CA SER A 113 -1.26 -5.79 -83.45
C SER A 113 -2.54 -4.99 -83.28
#